data_AF-A0A4R0VUK5-F1
#
_entry.id   AF-A0A4R0VUK5-F1
#
_cell.length_a   1.000
_cell.length_b   1.000
_cell.length_c   1.000
_cell.angle_alpha   90.00
_cell.angle_beta   90.00
_cell.angle_gamma   90.00
#
_symmetry.space_group_name_H-M   'P 1'
#
loop_
_entity.id
_entity.type
_entity.pdbx_description
1 polymer ?
#
loop_
_entity_poly.entity_id
_entity_poly.type
_entity_poly.pdbx_seq_one_letter_code
_entity_poly.pdbx_strand_id
1 'polypeptide(L)'
;MVIGPDGCGFDMRSPSEMEADDARREADEAAHAPRMAVTSRIRRVAQPPDGYLPLSLFDEVRLADPVPLYAFEDVPADVTGLAVDYLSRVARGVPARDAFRVPLAGARLVGRSADAERLLAMVDGFSDRSVRAACLLCGFDAASRRGPARWRAGRVIDPGPATVYNVRRMVARTLRFMDRVGPVVWEGFTFDGGYTDRVTSGDGDLLTADGLWDLKVSRWPPNPTYTLQLLVYWRLGLHSTHPEYLRVRRLGLYNARSDTMWSVPVARIGADAVRAVERDVIGYADGL
;
A
#
# COMPACT_ATOMS: atom_id res chain seq x y z
N MET A 1 -33.22 -17.63 28.30
CA MET A 1 -32.16 -18.53 27.83
C MET A 1 -32.30 -19.85 28.58
N VAL A 2 -32.93 -20.84 27.95
CA VAL A 2 -33.01 -22.21 28.47
C VAL A 2 -32.33 -23.07 27.40
N ILE A 3 -31.19 -23.66 27.74
CA ILE A 3 -30.42 -24.51 26.83
C ILE A 3 -30.69 -25.96 27.26
N GLY A 4 -31.38 -26.71 26.40
CA GLY A 4 -31.52 -28.17 26.50
C GLY A 4 -30.38 -28.92 25.81
N PRO A 5 -30.25 -30.24 25.99
CA PRO A 5 -28.98 -30.96 25.76
C PRO A 5 -28.67 -31.37 24.32
N ASP A 6 -29.50 -31.03 23.33
CA ASP A 6 -29.29 -31.43 21.93
C ASP A 6 -28.93 -30.21 21.08
N GLY A 7 -27.64 -30.09 20.75
CA GLY A 7 -26.99 -28.92 20.13
C GLY A 7 -27.30 -28.68 18.65
N CYS A 8 -28.58 -28.55 18.30
CA CYS A 8 -29.05 -27.98 17.03
C CYS A 8 -30.18 -26.98 17.30
N GLY A 9 -29.86 -25.85 17.92
CA GLY A 9 -30.83 -24.77 18.11
C GLY A 9 -31.11 -24.07 16.79
N PHE A 10 -32.28 -24.32 16.19
CA PHE A 10 -32.82 -23.44 15.17
C PHE A 10 -33.14 -22.09 15.82
N ASP A 11 -32.68 -21.00 15.20
CA ASP A 11 -33.05 -19.65 15.63
C ASP A 11 -34.57 -19.48 15.42
N MET A 12 -35.31 -19.36 16.52
CA MET A 12 -36.77 -19.31 16.53
C MET A 12 -37.31 -17.88 16.31
N ARG A 13 -36.43 -16.90 16.11
CA ARG A 13 -36.79 -15.51 15.80
C ARG A 13 -37.43 -15.43 14.41
N SER A 14 -38.42 -14.55 14.24
CA SER A 14 -39.01 -14.32 12.93
C SER A 14 -38.01 -13.68 11.97
N PRO A 15 -38.15 -13.86 10.64
CA PRO A 15 -37.24 -13.24 9.67
C PRO A 15 -37.07 -11.72 9.85
N SER A 16 -38.16 -11.03 10.18
CA SER A 16 -38.11 -9.58 10.44
C SER A 16 -37.36 -9.19 11.72
N GLU A 17 -37.38 -10.06 12.74
CA GLU A 17 -36.59 -9.84 13.97
C GLU A 17 -35.11 -10.13 13.74
N MET A 18 -34.79 -11.11 12.89
CA MET A 18 -33.41 -11.39 12.47
C MET A 18 -32.85 -10.23 11.65
N GLU A 19 -33.59 -9.76 10.64
CA GLU A 19 -33.20 -8.60 9.82
C GLU A 19 -33.00 -7.33 10.67
N ALA A 20 -33.87 -7.09 11.66
CA ALA A 20 -33.74 -5.95 12.55
C ALA A 20 -32.56 -6.07 13.53
N ASP A 21 -32.20 -7.27 13.97
CA ASP A 21 -31.01 -7.52 14.81
C ASP A 21 -29.73 -7.37 13.99
N ASP A 22 -29.71 -7.88 12.76
CA ASP A 22 -28.59 -7.72 11.83
C ASP A 22 -28.39 -6.24 11.48
N ALA A 23 -29.46 -5.49 11.18
CA ALA A 23 -29.38 -4.05 10.95
C ALA A 23 -28.88 -3.27 12.18
N ARG A 24 -29.25 -3.70 13.40
CA ARG A 24 -28.73 -3.09 14.65
C ARG A 24 -27.27 -3.40 14.87
N ARG A 25 -26.82 -4.63 14.59
CA ARG A 25 -25.41 -5.02 14.67
C ARG A 25 -24.58 -4.29 13.64
N GLU A 26 -25.07 -4.16 12.42
CA GLU A 26 -24.42 -3.39 11.36
C GLU A 26 -24.31 -1.90 11.75
N ALA A 27 -25.35 -1.32 12.35
CA ALA A 27 -25.32 0.05 12.84
C ALA A 27 -24.36 0.25 14.02
N ASP A 28 -24.33 -0.68 14.97
CA ASP A 28 -23.43 -0.65 16.13
C ASP A 28 -21.97 -0.86 15.72
N GLU A 29 -21.71 -1.81 14.81
CA GLU A 29 -20.40 -2.05 14.24
C GLU A 29 -19.95 -0.89 13.35
N ALA A 30 -20.86 -0.22 12.63
CA ALA A 30 -20.55 1.01 11.92
C ALA A 30 -20.20 2.17 12.86
N ALA A 31 -20.90 2.30 13.99
CA ALA A 31 -20.66 3.34 15.00
C ALA A 31 -19.37 3.11 15.81
N HIS A 32 -18.95 1.86 15.98
CA HIS A 32 -17.82 1.46 16.82
C HIS A 32 -16.65 0.83 16.03
N ALA A 33 -16.71 0.81 14.70
CA ALA A 33 -15.63 0.31 13.86
C ALA A 33 -14.33 1.07 14.16
N PRO A 34 -13.22 0.37 14.46
CA PRO A 34 -11.97 1.05 14.75
C PRO A 34 -11.48 1.82 13.52
N ARG A 35 -11.40 3.15 13.64
CA ARG A 35 -10.76 4.05 12.66
C ARG A 35 -9.35 3.57 12.34
N MET A 36 -9.05 3.35 11.05
CA MET A 36 -7.74 2.82 10.67
C MET A 36 -7.30 3.24 9.27
N ALA A 37 -6.01 3.12 9.02
CA ALA A 37 -5.44 3.31 7.68
C ALA A 37 -5.96 2.26 6.69
N VAL A 38 -5.98 2.58 5.38
CA VAL A 38 -6.37 1.66 4.30
C VAL A 38 -5.70 0.29 4.45
N THR A 39 -4.38 0.27 4.66
CA THR A 39 -3.58 -0.96 4.77
C THR A 39 -4.00 -1.85 5.94
N SER A 40 -4.58 -1.28 7.00
CA SER A 40 -5.15 -2.02 8.12
C SER A 40 -6.56 -2.50 7.82
N ARG A 41 -7.39 -1.67 7.15
CA ARG A 41 -8.79 -1.99 6.82
C ARG A 41 -8.87 -3.18 5.87
N ILE A 42 -8.14 -3.14 4.77
CA ILE A 42 -8.17 -4.19 3.73
C ILE A 42 -7.75 -5.57 4.23
N ARG A 43 -7.01 -5.65 5.34
CA ARG A 43 -6.59 -6.92 5.97
C ARG A 43 -7.67 -7.54 6.86
N ARG A 44 -8.65 -6.74 7.29
CA ARG A 44 -9.73 -7.16 8.18
C ARG A 44 -11.04 -7.44 7.45
N VAL A 45 -11.18 -6.91 6.24
CA VAL A 45 -12.33 -7.14 5.38
C VAL A 45 -12.30 -8.58 4.86
N ALA A 46 -13.38 -9.32 5.11
CA ALA A 46 -13.64 -10.57 4.41
C ALA A 46 -13.91 -10.27 2.94
N GLN A 47 -13.21 -10.96 2.04
CA GLN A 47 -13.41 -10.80 0.60
C GLN A 47 -14.18 -12.00 0.05
N PRO A 48 -14.88 -11.83 -1.09
CA PRO A 48 -15.37 -12.96 -1.89
C PRO A 48 -14.23 -13.93 -2.24
N PRO A 49 -14.52 -15.20 -2.61
CA PRO A 49 -13.50 -16.21 -2.91
C PRO A 49 -12.42 -15.73 -3.91
N ASP A 50 -12.83 -15.00 -4.95
CA ASP A 50 -11.93 -14.46 -5.98
C ASP A 50 -11.41 -13.03 -5.68
N GLY A 51 -11.81 -12.47 -4.54
CA GLY A 51 -11.58 -11.07 -4.19
C GLY A 51 -12.55 -10.10 -4.88
N TYR A 52 -12.60 -8.85 -4.40
CA TYR A 52 -13.41 -7.80 -5.05
C TYR A 52 -12.85 -7.38 -6.41
N LEU A 53 -11.55 -7.55 -6.61
CA LEU A 53 -10.87 -7.25 -7.86
C LEU A 53 -9.92 -8.41 -8.18
N PRO A 54 -10.40 -9.47 -8.87
CA PRO A 54 -9.60 -10.66 -9.14
C PRO A 54 -8.42 -10.36 -10.08
N LEU A 55 -7.27 -10.98 -9.81
CA LEU A 55 -6.05 -10.79 -10.61
C LEU A 55 -6.23 -11.25 -12.07
N SER A 56 -7.15 -12.17 -12.34
CA SER A 56 -7.48 -12.65 -13.69
C SER A 56 -8.04 -11.56 -14.62
N LEU A 57 -8.49 -10.42 -14.09
CA LEU A 57 -8.91 -9.27 -14.90
C LEU A 57 -7.74 -8.41 -15.39
N PHE A 58 -6.54 -8.61 -14.83
CA PHE A 58 -5.37 -7.80 -15.16
C PHE A 58 -4.62 -8.38 -16.33
N ASP A 59 -4.19 -7.49 -17.22
CA ASP A 59 -3.21 -7.80 -18.24
C ASP A 59 -1.82 -7.84 -17.57
N GLU A 60 -1.14 -8.99 -17.64
CA GLU A 60 0.22 -9.18 -17.13
C GLU A 60 1.25 -8.87 -18.21
N VAL A 61 2.23 -8.01 -17.88
CA VAL A 61 3.34 -7.66 -18.76
C VAL A 61 4.66 -7.73 -17.99
N ARG A 62 5.56 -8.61 -18.44
CA ARG A 62 6.94 -8.67 -17.97
C ARG A 62 7.79 -7.68 -18.76
N LEU A 63 8.37 -6.69 -18.09
CA LEU A 63 9.25 -5.69 -18.71
C LEU A 63 10.65 -6.24 -19.02
N ALA A 64 10.96 -7.40 -18.44
CA ALA A 64 12.03 -8.32 -18.84
C ALA A 64 13.46 -7.74 -18.81
N ASP A 65 13.83 -7.04 -17.74
CA ASP A 65 15.25 -6.85 -17.38
C ASP A 65 15.95 -8.22 -17.31
N PRO A 66 16.89 -8.54 -18.21
CA PRO A 66 17.52 -9.86 -18.26
C PRO A 66 18.48 -10.09 -17.08
N VAL A 67 18.80 -9.04 -16.33
CA VAL A 67 19.78 -9.10 -15.25
C VAL A 67 19.13 -9.71 -13.99
N PRO A 68 19.62 -10.85 -13.49
CA PRO A 68 19.07 -11.49 -12.31
C PRO A 68 19.41 -10.72 -11.03
N LEU A 69 18.59 -10.94 -10.00
CA LEU A 69 18.88 -10.50 -8.63
C LEU A 69 19.54 -11.64 -7.86
N TYR A 70 20.36 -11.32 -6.87
CA TYR A 70 20.83 -12.30 -5.90
C TYR A 70 19.65 -12.88 -5.10
N ALA A 71 19.76 -14.15 -4.70
CA ALA A 71 18.68 -14.88 -4.03
C ALA A 71 18.35 -14.38 -2.61
N PHE A 72 19.29 -13.68 -1.98
CA PHE A 72 19.20 -13.27 -0.57
C PHE A 72 19.58 -11.81 -0.39
N GLU A 73 18.82 -11.13 0.47
CA GLU A 73 19.14 -9.83 1.04
C GLU A 73 19.26 -9.98 2.56
N ASP A 74 20.25 -9.33 3.15
CA ASP A 74 20.54 -9.33 4.58
C ASP A 74 19.79 -8.23 5.37
N VAL A 75 18.89 -7.50 4.71
CA VAL A 75 17.95 -6.57 5.33
C VAL A 75 16.51 -7.06 5.21
N PRO A 76 15.62 -6.71 6.16
CA PRO A 76 14.21 -7.10 6.10
C PRO A 76 13.51 -6.69 4.79
N ALA A 77 12.59 -7.51 4.30
CA ALA A 77 11.90 -7.27 3.03
C ALA A 77 11.12 -5.93 3.00
N ASP A 78 10.56 -5.48 4.12
CA ASP A 78 9.92 -4.17 4.23
C ASP A 78 10.91 -3.02 4.05
N VAL A 79 12.12 -3.16 4.58
CA VAL A 79 13.21 -2.17 4.44
C VAL A 79 13.68 -2.12 2.99
N THR A 80 13.81 -3.28 2.32
CA THR A 80 14.13 -3.36 0.89
C THR A 80 13.09 -2.63 0.05
N GLY A 81 11.80 -2.85 0.33
CA GLY A 81 10.70 -2.16 -0.36
C GLY A 81 10.76 -0.64 -0.19
N LEU A 82 10.89 -0.17 1.05
CA LEU A 82 10.99 1.26 1.36
C LEU A 82 12.23 1.91 0.74
N ALA A 83 13.39 1.23 0.77
CA ALA A 83 14.60 1.73 0.15
C ALA A 83 14.42 1.89 -1.37
N VAL A 84 13.80 0.92 -2.05
CA VAL A 84 13.50 1.04 -3.48
C VAL A 84 12.55 2.20 -3.76
N ASP A 85 11.48 2.37 -2.98
CA ASP A 85 10.54 3.49 -3.12
C ASP A 85 11.26 4.84 -2.96
N TYR A 86 11.87 5.09 -1.79
CA TYR A 86 12.48 6.38 -1.49
C TYR A 86 13.64 6.73 -2.42
N LEU A 87 14.49 5.77 -2.78
CA LEU A 87 15.56 6.01 -3.74
C LEU A 87 15.05 6.27 -5.16
N SER A 88 13.92 5.67 -5.56
CA SER A 88 13.31 5.96 -6.87
C SER A 88 12.82 7.41 -6.95
N ARG A 89 12.23 7.93 -5.85
CA ARG A 89 11.84 9.35 -5.74
C ARG A 89 13.05 10.28 -5.85
N VAL A 90 14.12 9.98 -5.09
CA VAL A 90 15.36 10.77 -5.13
C VAL A 90 15.99 10.76 -6.53
N ALA A 91 16.03 9.60 -7.18
CA ALA A 91 16.58 9.46 -8.53
C ALA A 91 15.80 10.26 -9.58
N ARG A 92 14.55 10.62 -9.30
CA ARG A 92 13.70 11.47 -10.14
C ARG A 92 13.79 12.97 -9.80
N GLY A 93 14.65 13.33 -8.85
CA GLY A 93 14.90 14.72 -8.47
C GLY A 93 14.11 15.20 -7.25
N VAL A 94 13.36 14.32 -6.57
CA VAL A 94 12.77 14.68 -5.26
C VAL A 94 13.91 14.91 -4.26
N PRO A 95 13.95 16.03 -3.52
CA PRO A 95 14.97 16.24 -2.51
C PRO A 95 15.00 15.10 -1.50
N ALA A 96 16.19 14.59 -1.16
CA ALA A 96 16.33 13.45 -0.26
C ALA A 96 15.60 13.64 1.08
N ARG A 97 15.63 14.85 1.64
CA ARG A 97 14.92 15.17 2.88
C ARG A 97 13.41 14.96 2.77
N ASP A 98 12.82 15.27 1.62
CA ASP A 98 11.38 15.15 1.40
C ASP A 98 11.01 13.69 1.14
N ALA A 99 11.79 12.98 0.32
CA ALA A 99 11.60 11.55 0.07
C ALA A 99 11.69 10.73 1.38
N PHE A 100 12.64 11.05 2.25
CA PHE A 100 12.88 10.37 3.53
C PHE A 100 12.20 11.05 4.73
N ARG A 101 11.15 11.87 4.52
CA ARG A 101 10.45 12.58 5.61
C ARG A 101 9.92 11.64 6.70
N VAL A 102 9.36 10.49 6.32
CA VAL A 102 8.80 9.50 7.25
C VAL A 102 9.86 8.86 8.14
N PRO A 103 10.96 8.29 7.62
CA PRO A 103 12.02 7.75 8.48
C PRO A 103 12.70 8.83 9.32
N LEU A 104 12.84 10.06 8.82
CA LEU A 104 13.37 11.19 9.61
C LEU A 104 12.44 11.53 10.80
N ALA A 105 11.12 11.53 10.59
CA ALA A 105 10.16 11.68 11.68
C ALA A 105 10.27 10.53 12.70
N GLY A 106 10.41 9.30 12.21
CA GLY A 106 10.64 8.12 13.05
C GLY A 106 11.92 8.22 13.89
N ALA A 107 13.01 8.71 13.31
CA ALA A 107 14.27 8.91 14.00
C ALA A 107 14.16 9.94 15.13
N ARG A 108 13.38 11.02 14.92
CA ARG A 108 13.09 12.01 15.97
C ARG A 108 12.36 11.37 17.15
N LEU A 109 11.35 10.54 16.90
CA LEU A 109 10.56 9.87 17.94
C LEU A 109 11.39 8.93 18.84
N VAL A 110 12.51 8.40 18.33
CA VAL A 110 13.41 7.50 19.07
C VAL A 110 14.71 8.17 19.52
N GLY A 111 14.82 9.48 19.40
CA GLY A 111 16.01 10.24 19.84
C GLY A 111 17.27 10.01 19.01
N ARG A 112 17.13 9.63 17.73
CA ARG A 112 18.23 9.30 16.81
C ARG A 112 18.34 10.25 15.60
N SER A 113 17.84 11.48 15.75
CA SER A 113 17.86 12.50 14.68
C SER A 113 19.25 12.72 14.09
N ALA A 114 20.29 12.85 14.92
CA ALA A 114 21.65 13.10 14.44
C ALA A 114 22.17 11.96 13.54
N ASP A 115 21.79 10.72 13.82
CA ASP A 115 22.20 9.57 13.01
C ASP A 115 21.47 9.53 11.68
N ALA A 116 20.17 9.80 11.72
CA ALA A 116 19.35 9.89 10.51
C ALA A 116 19.80 11.02 9.59
N GLU A 117 20.18 12.18 10.14
CA GLU A 117 20.73 13.30 9.36
C GLU A 117 22.09 12.97 8.74
N ARG A 118 22.96 12.24 9.46
CA ARG A 118 24.23 11.74 8.90
C ARG A 118 24.00 10.77 7.74
N LEU A 119 23.04 9.84 7.88
CA LEU A 119 22.67 8.92 6.81
C LEU A 119 22.06 9.65 5.62
N LEU A 120 21.17 10.62 5.87
CA LEU A 120 20.53 11.41 4.82
C LEU A 120 21.56 12.17 3.97
N ALA A 121 22.59 12.74 4.60
CA ALA A 121 23.68 13.44 3.90
C ALA A 121 24.53 12.52 2.99
N MET A 122 24.37 11.19 3.09
CA MET A 122 25.01 10.22 2.22
C MET A 122 24.17 9.85 0.99
N VAL A 123 22.92 10.31 0.92
CA VAL A 123 21.98 9.98 -0.16
C VAL A 123 22.07 11.02 -1.28
N ASP A 124 22.63 10.61 -2.41
CA ASP A 124 22.92 11.39 -3.62
C ASP A 124 22.44 10.71 -4.91
N GLY A 125 21.27 10.07 -4.84
CA GLY A 125 20.75 9.20 -5.89
C GLY A 125 20.66 7.77 -5.39
N PHE A 126 21.15 6.81 -6.16
CA PHE A 126 21.11 5.38 -5.83
C PHE A 126 22.48 4.71 -6.05
N SER A 127 23.56 5.43 -5.74
CA SER A 127 24.91 4.86 -5.61
C SER A 127 24.96 3.80 -4.50
N ASP A 128 26.00 2.96 -4.46
CA ASP A 128 26.15 1.94 -3.40
C ASP A 128 26.14 2.57 -2.00
N ARG A 129 26.77 3.75 -1.86
CA ARG A 129 26.75 4.56 -0.64
C ARG A 129 25.34 5.02 -0.28
N SER A 130 24.60 5.54 -1.26
CA SER A 130 23.20 5.95 -1.08
C SER A 130 22.30 4.78 -0.67
N VAL A 131 22.47 3.62 -1.29
CA VAL A 131 21.67 2.42 -0.98
C VAL A 131 21.91 1.94 0.45
N ARG A 132 23.17 1.88 0.89
CA ARG A 132 23.51 1.54 2.29
C ARG A 132 22.83 2.49 3.27
N ALA A 133 22.98 3.78 3.02
CA ALA A 133 22.40 4.82 3.87
C ALA A 133 20.87 4.76 3.91
N ALA A 134 20.23 4.58 2.75
CA ALA A 134 18.78 4.47 2.61
C ALA A 134 18.23 3.26 3.37
N CYS A 135 18.86 2.08 3.25
CA CYS A 135 18.43 0.90 4.02
C CYS A 135 18.43 1.17 5.53
N LEU A 136 19.53 1.74 6.05
CA LEU A 136 19.64 2.09 7.48
C LEU A 136 18.60 3.14 7.89
N LEU A 137 18.38 4.16 7.06
CA LEU A 137 17.40 5.22 7.31
C LEU A 137 15.97 4.67 7.34
N CYS A 138 15.62 3.78 6.40
CA CYS A 138 14.34 3.06 6.38
C CYS A 138 14.10 2.20 7.63
N GLY A 139 15.14 1.89 8.42
CA GLY A 139 14.98 1.26 9.73
C GLY A 139 14.12 2.06 10.71
N PHE A 140 14.04 3.38 10.54
CA PHE A 140 13.25 4.27 11.39
C PHE A 140 11.77 4.38 11.01
N ASP A 141 11.36 3.91 9.82
CA ASP A 141 9.97 4.01 9.33
C ASP A 141 8.96 3.41 10.31
N ALA A 142 9.32 2.27 10.91
CA ALA A 142 8.48 1.57 11.85
C ALA A 142 8.09 2.45 13.06
N ALA A 143 9.00 3.32 13.52
CA ALA A 143 8.70 4.26 14.60
C ALA A 143 7.66 5.29 14.19
N SER A 144 7.80 5.88 12.99
CA SER A 144 6.86 6.90 12.51
C SER A 144 5.48 6.31 12.23
N ARG A 145 5.42 5.13 11.62
CA ARG A 145 4.15 4.55 11.14
C ARG A 145 3.38 3.77 12.21
N ARG A 146 4.09 3.21 13.19
CA ARG A 146 3.51 2.28 14.18
C ARG A 146 3.90 2.59 15.63
N GLY A 147 4.55 3.74 15.86
CA GLY A 147 4.99 4.20 17.16
C GLY A 147 6.41 3.76 17.54
N PRO A 148 7.10 4.52 18.42
CA PRO A 148 8.52 4.33 18.74
C PRO A 148 8.84 2.94 19.31
N ALA A 149 7.89 2.30 20.00
CA ALA A 149 8.04 0.93 20.51
C ALA A 149 8.23 -0.15 19.42
N ARG A 150 7.90 0.17 18.15
CA ARG A 150 8.10 -0.74 17.01
C ARG A 150 9.47 -0.61 16.36
N TRP A 151 10.29 0.34 16.78
CA TRP A 151 11.68 0.43 16.37
C TRP A 151 12.56 -0.41 17.30
N ARG A 152 13.58 -1.06 16.72
CA ARG A 152 14.55 -1.88 17.44
C ARG A 152 15.94 -1.59 16.93
N ALA A 153 16.85 -1.25 17.83
CA ALA A 153 18.27 -1.12 17.49
C ALA A 153 18.80 -2.44 16.91
N GLY A 154 19.63 -2.36 15.88
CA GLY A 154 20.21 -3.54 15.22
C GLY A 154 19.25 -4.34 14.32
N ARG A 155 17.97 -3.95 14.20
CA ARG A 155 17.04 -4.60 13.25
C ARG A 155 17.51 -4.49 11.81
N VAL A 156 18.09 -3.34 11.45
CA VAL A 156 18.66 -3.10 10.14
C VAL A 156 20.16 -2.90 10.32
N ILE A 157 20.93 -3.73 9.62
CA ILE A 157 22.38 -3.69 9.60
C ILE A 157 22.86 -2.99 8.33
N ASP A 158 24.17 -2.68 8.25
CA ASP A 158 24.78 -2.19 7.02
C ASP A 158 24.65 -3.28 5.94
N PRO A 159 23.94 -3.02 4.83
CA PRO A 159 23.61 -4.07 3.87
C PRO A 159 24.85 -4.57 3.12
N GLY A 160 24.95 -5.88 2.93
CA GLY A 160 26.00 -6.51 2.15
C GLY A 160 25.93 -6.20 0.65
N PRO A 161 26.99 -6.53 -0.12
CA PRO A 161 27.06 -6.23 -1.55
C PRO A 161 25.88 -6.78 -2.37
N ALA A 162 25.36 -7.96 -2.02
CA ALA A 162 24.21 -8.56 -2.71
C ALA A 162 22.92 -7.75 -2.52
N THR A 163 22.65 -7.29 -1.29
CA THR A 163 21.52 -6.41 -0.98
C THR A 163 21.64 -5.08 -1.71
N VAL A 164 22.83 -4.47 -1.66
CA VAL A 164 23.11 -3.19 -2.33
C VAL A 164 22.85 -3.31 -3.83
N TYR A 165 23.39 -4.36 -4.46
CA TYR A 165 23.15 -4.65 -5.86
C TYR A 165 21.66 -4.81 -6.16
N ASN A 166 20.95 -5.63 -5.39
CA ASN A 166 19.54 -5.92 -5.62
C ASN A 166 18.68 -4.65 -5.54
N VAL A 167 18.85 -3.84 -4.49
CA VAL A 167 18.12 -2.57 -4.33
C VAL A 167 18.42 -1.64 -5.51
N ARG A 168 19.69 -1.50 -5.90
CA ARG A 168 20.10 -0.64 -7.02
C ARG A 168 19.44 -1.06 -8.33
N ARG A 169 19.39 -2.38 -8.61
CA ARG A 169 18.71 -2.92 -9.79
C ARG A 169 17.21 -2.70 -9.73
N MET A 170 16.59 -2.89 -8.58
CA MET A 170 15.15 -2.65 -8.41
C MET A 170 14.80 -1.17 -8.57
N VAL A 171 15.63 -0.23 -8.08
CA VAL A 171 15.44 1.21 -8.36
C VAL A 171 15.52 1.49 -9.87
N ALA A 172 16.53 0.97 -10.56
CA ALA A 172 16.66 1.16 -12.01
C ALA A 172 15.45 0.57 -12.79
N ARG A 173 14.93 -0.58 -12.34
CA ARG A 173 13.71 -1.20 -12.90
C ARG A 173 12.49 -0.31 -12.68
N THR A 174 12.29 0.21 -11.47
CA THR A 174 11.21 1.15 -11.15
C THR A 174 11.25 2.41 -12.02
N LEU A 175 12.43 2.99 -12.24
CA LEU A 175 12.57 4.17 -13.11
C LEU A 175 12.14 3.86 -14.55
N ARG A 176 12.60 2.73 -15.12
CA ARG A 176 12.17 2.30 -16.47
C ARG A 176 10.68 2.02 -16.56
N PHE A 177 10.09 1.43 -15.52
CA PHE A 177 8.65 1.26 -15.42
C PHE A 177 7.94 2.61 -15.45
N MET A 178 8.37 3.58 -14.65
CA MET A 178 7.79 4.92 -14.62
C MET A 178 7.91 5.65 -15.97
N ASP A 179 9.02 5.49 -16.69
CA ASP A 179 9.17 6.01 -18.06
C ASP A 179 8.18 5.36 -19.03
N ARG A 180 7.88 4.07 -18.83
CA ARG A 180 6.98 3.28 -19.68
C ARG A 180 5.50 3.61 -19.47
N VAL A 181 5.10 3.90 -18.24
CA VAL A 181 3.69 4.17 -17.87
C VAL A 181 3.39 5.66 -17.65
N GLY A 182 4.41 6.51 -17.67
CA GLY A 182 4.30 7.94 -17.46
C GLY A 182 3.53 8.68 -18.57
N PRO A 183 3.43 10.02 -18.45
CA PRO A 183 4.13 10.85 -17.48
C PRO A 183 3.55 10.69 -16.06
N VAL A 184 4.43 10.76 -15.06
CA VAL A 184 4.05 10.76 -13.65
C VAL A 184 3.50 12.13 -13.28
N VAL A 185 2.34 12.14 -12.63
CA VAL A 185 1.62 13.36 -12.24
C VAL A 185 1.78 13.63 -10.75
N TRP A 186 1.78 12.59 -9.92
CA TRP A 186 1.88 12.74 -8.47
C TRP A 186 2.46 11.48 -7.81
N GLU A 187 3.40 11.65 -6.88
CA GLU A 187 4.03 10.57 -6.10
C GLU A 187 3.72 10.75 -4.61
N GLY A 188 3.48 9.66 -3.88
CA GLY A 188 3.21 9.72 -2.44
C GLY A 188 1.93 10.49 -2.10
N PHE A 189 0.88 10.28 -2.89
CA PHE A 189 -0.37 11.03 -2.81
C PHE A 189 -1.26 10.59 -1.66
N THR A 190 -2.17 11.47 -1.24
CA THR A 190 -3.19 11.23 -0.21
C THR A 190 -4.59 11.28 -0.81
N PHE A 191 -5.60 10.98 0.00
CA PHE A 191 -7.01 10.97 -0.38
C PHE A 191 -7.81 12.00 0.44
N ASP A 192 -7.25 13.19 0.66
CA ASP A 192 -7.85 14.20 1.53
C ASP A 192 -9.23 14.62 1.00
N GLY A 193 -10.24 14.55 1.89
CA GLY A 193 -11.66 14.72 1.56
C GLY A 193 -12.39 13.42 1.18
N GLY A 194 -11.67 12.36 0.81
CA GLY A 194 -12.26 11.06 0.48
C GLY A 194 -12.33 10.10 1.68
N TYR A 195 -11.62 10.37 2.77
CA TYR A 195 -11.63 9.52 3.97
C TYR A 195 -13.00 9.46 4.66
N THR A 196 -13.21 8.37 5.41
CA THR A 196 -14.44 8.09 6.17
C THR A 196 -14.11 7.69 7.62
N ASP A 197 -15.14 7.42 8.43
CA ASP A 197 -14.96 6.86 9.77
C ASP A 197 -14.35 5.44 9.76
N ARG A 198 -14.46 4.69 8.67
CA ARG A 198 -13.85 3.36 8.56
C ARG A 198 -12.42 3.41 8.04
N VAL A 199 -12.12 4.40 7.20
CA VAL A 199 -10.81 4.58 6.56
C VAL A 199 -10.35 6.02 6.71
N THR A 200 -9.44 6.26 7.64
CA THR A 200 -9.05 7.62 8.05
C THR A 200 -7.71 8.11 7.51
N SER A 201 -6.94 7.23 6.86
CA SER A 201 -5.67 7.58 6.24
C SER A 201 -5.24 6.56 5.19
N GLY A 202 -4.43 7.01 4.24
CA GLY A 202 -3.81 6.16 3.23
C GLY A 202 -2.83 6.97 2.39
N ASP A 203 -1.75 6.31 1.97
CA ASP A 203 -0.77 6.90 1.08
C ASP A 203 -0.66 6.00 -0.15
N GLY A 204 -0.86 6.55 -1.34
CA GLY A 204 -0.63 5.84 -2.59
C GLY A 204 0.75 6.13 -3.16
N ASP A 205 1.23 5.23 -4.02
CA ASP A 205 2.62 5.29 -4.48
C ASP A 205 2.77 6.22 -5.68
N LEU A 206 2.05 5.95 -6.78
CA LEU A 206 2.27 6.61 -8.06
C LEU A 206 0.99 6.87 -8.86
N LEU A 207 0.71 8.13 -9.17
CA LEU A 207 -0.24 8.55 -10.20
C LEU A 207 0.51 8.95 -11.47
N THR A 208 0.02 8.43 -12.59
CA THR A 208 0.41 8.80 -13.95
C THR A 208 -0.76 9.52 -14.62
N ALA A 209 -0.56 10.02 -15.85
CA ALA A 209 -1.59 10.77 -16.57
C ALA A 209 -2.97 10.07 -16.62
N ASP A 210 -2.97 8.73 -16.72
CA ASP A 210 -4.20 7.92 -16.79
C ASP A 210 -4.20 6.71 -15.85
N GLY A 211 -3.20 6.52 -14.99
CA GLY A 211 -3.04 5.31 -14.18
C GLY A 211 -2.76 5.56 -12.71
N LEU A 212 -3.40 4.76 -11.85
CA LEU A 212 -3.10 4.64 -10.42
C LEU A 212 -2.29 3.36 -10.21
N TRP A 213 -1.08 3.52 -9.68
CA TRP A 213 -0.13 2.43 -9.53
C TRP A 213 0.32 2.24 -8.09
N ASP A 214 0.35 0.98 -7.67
CA ASP A 214 0.90 0.55 -6.39
C ASP A 214 2.18 -0.27 -6.65
N LEU A 215 3.27 0.14 -5.99
CA LEU A 215 4.60 -0.40 -6.19
C LEU A 215 4.89 -1.46 -5.15
N LYS A 216 5.34 -2.63 -5.62
CA LYS A 216 5.65 -3.79 -4.79
C LYS A 216 7.11 -4.20 -4.95
N VAL A 217 7.67 -4.72 -3.87
CA VAL A 217 8.92 -5.47 -3.85
C VAL A 217 8.63 -6.81 -3.19
N SER A 218 8.13 -7.76 -3.97
CA SER A 218 7.63 -9.05 -3.48
C SER A 218 8.21 -10.20 -4.29
N ARG A 219 8.42 -11.36 -3.64
CA ARG A 219 8.77 -12.61 -4.34
C ARG A 219 7.55 -13.25 -5.01
N TRP A 220 6.35 -12.90 -4.57
CA TRP A 220 5.09 -13.48 -4.99
C TRP A 220 4.31 -12.53 -5.91
N PRO A 221 3.48 -13.06 -6.81
CA PRO A 221 2.49 -12.29 -7.55
C PRO A 221 1.54 -11.51 -6.63
N PRO A 222 0.79 -10.53 -7.16
CA PRO A 222 -0.28 -9.89 -6.42
C PRO A 222 -1.26 -10.87 -5.80
N ASN A 223 -1.76 -10.52 -4.62
CA ASN A 223 -2.81 -11.26 -3.93
C ASN A 223 -4.08 -10.39 -3.82
N PRO A 224 -5.23 -10.98 -3.43
CA PRO A 224 -6.49 -10.25 -3.31
C PRO A 224 -6.45 -9.04 -2.37
N THR A 225 -5.54 -9.02 -1.37
CA THR A 225 -5.38 -7.82 -0.52
C THR A 225 -4.80 -6.66 -1.30
N TYR A 226 -3.84 -6.89 -2.21
CA TYR A 226 -3.22 -5.83 -3.00
C TYR A 226 -4.14 -5.31 -4.10
N THR A 227 -4.94 -6.17 -4.73
CA THR A 227 -5.92 -5.72 -5.72
C THR A 227 -7.08 -4.99 -5.06
N LEU A 228 -7.53 -5.40 -3.87
CA LEU A 228 -8.47 -4.62 -3.07
C LEU A 228 -7.91 -3.23 -2.70
N GLN A 229 -6.62 -3.16 -2.34
CA GLN A 229 -5.97 -1.87 -2.04
C GLN A 229 -6.08 -0.89 -3.21
N LEU A 230 -5.81 -1.34 -4.44
CA LEU A 230 -5.96 -0.50 -5.63
C LEU A 230 -7.39 0.01 -5.82
N LEU A 231 -8.38 -0.87 -5.65
CA LEU A 231 -9.78 -0.51 -5.81
C LEU A 231 -10.18 0.52 -4.75
N VAL A 232 -9.76 0.33 -3.49
CA VAL A 232 -9.98 1.30 -2.41
C VAL A 232 -9.31 2.64 -2.70
N TYR A 233 -8.05 2.64 -3.13
CA TYR A 233 -7.33 3.88 -3.49
C TYR A 233 -8.02 4.63 -4.62
N TRP A 234 -8.47 3.93 -5.66
CA TRP A 234 -9.20 4.57 -6.75
C TRP A 234 -10.50 5.20 -6.29
N ARG A 235 -11.29 4.49 -5.47
CA ARG A 235 -12.56 5.03 -4.98
C ARG A 235 -12.36 6.19 -4.01
N LEU A 236 -11.48 6.05 -3.02
CA LEU A 236 -11.09 7.16 -2.13
C LEU A 236 -10.64 8.38 -2.93
N GLY A 237 -9.85 8.17 -3.99
CA GLY A 237 -9.37 9.23 -4.86
C GLY A 237 -10.49 9.98 -5.58
N LEU A 238 -11.47 9.25 -6.14
CA LEU A 238 -12.62 9.87 -6.82
C LEU A 238 -13.55 10.65 -5.88
N HIS A 239 -13.60 10.28 -4.61
CA HIS A 239 -14.32 11.03 -3.56
C HIS A 239 -13.45 12.08 -2.85
N SER A 240 -12.17 12.18 -3.20
CA SER A 240 -11.26 13.17 -2.63
C SER A 240 -11.42 14.54 -3.28
N THR A 241 -10.75 15.54 -2.68
CA THR A 241 -10.67 16.90 -3.24
C THR A 241 -9.70 17.03 -4.42
N HIS A 242 -9.04 15.95 -4.83
CA HIS A 242 -7.96 15.98 -5.82
C HIS A 242 -8.46 15.62 -7.23
N PRO A 243 -8.49 16.58 -8.18
CA PRO A 243 -9.01 16.35 -9.52
C PRO A 243 -8.17 15.39 -10.38
N GLU A 244 -6.93 15.10 -9.99
CA GLU A 244 -6.02 14.17 -10.67
C GLU A 244 -6.65 12.77 -10.81
N TYR A 245 -7.43 12.33 -9.81
CA TYR A 245 -8.07 11.01 -9.82
C TYR A 245 -9.15 10.87 -10.89
N LEU A 246 -9.78 11.97 -11.34
CA LEU A 246 -10.80 11.95 -12.39
C LEU A 246 -10.23 11.49 -13.75
N ARG A 247 -8.91 11.56 -13.91
CA ARG A 247 -8.22 11.11 -15.13
C ARG A 247 -7.85 9.65 -15.12
N VAL A 248 -7.95 8.95 -13.98
CA VAL A 248 -7.56 7.54 -13.85
C VAL A 248 -8.47 6.66 -14.73
N ARG A 249 -7.86 5.99 -15.70
CA ARG A 249 -8.48 5.02 -16.62
C ARG A 249 -7.99 3.60 -16.40
N ARG A 250 -6.90 3.40 -15.66
CA ARG A 250 -6.36 2.08 -15.32
C ARG A 250 -5.88 2.02 -13.88
N LEU A 251 -6.02 0.84 -13.28
CA LEU A 251 -5.39 0.51 -12.00
C LEU A 251 -4.26 -0.49 -12.27
N GLY A 252 -3.14 -0.38 -11.57
CA GLY A 252 -2.04 -1.28 -11.80
C GLY A 252 -1.11 -1.51 -10.63
N LEU A 253 -0.45 -2.66 -10.66
CA LEU A 253 0.58 -3.06 -9.72
C LEU A 253 1.88 -3.22 -10.48
N TYR A 254 2.98 -2.77 -9.91
CA TYR A 254 4.30 -3.04 -10.46
C TYR A 254 5.20 -3.68 -9.42
N ASN A 255 5.85 -4.78 -9.76
CA ASN A 255 6.80 -5.46 -8.88
C ASN A 255 8.23 -5.36 -9.41
N ALA A 256 9.05 -4.54 -8.76
CA ALA A 256 10.44 -4.31 -9.18
C ALA A 256 11.31 -5.57 -9.07
N ARG A 257 10.94 -6.54 -8.24
CA ARG A 257 11.69 -7.80 -8.05
C ARG A 257 11.51 -8.75 -9.24
N SER A 258 10.28 -8.95 -9.70
CA SER A 258 9.99 -9.78 -10.88
C SER A 258 10.10 -9.01 -12.19
N ASP A 259 10.14 -7.67 -12.12
CA ASP A 259 10.06 -6.75 -13.25
C ASP A 259 8.79 -6.97 -14.07
N THR A 260 7.66 -7.08 -13.37
CA THR A 260 6.35 -7.38 -13.94
C THR A 260 5.35 -6.32 -13.50
N MET A 261 4.52 -5.87 -14.44
CA MET A 261 3.34 -5.06 -14.16
C MET A 261 2.06 -5.85 -14.44
N TRP A 262 1.04 -5.59 -13.65
CA TRP A 262 -0.33 -6.05 -13.86
C TRP A 262 -1.20 -4.81 -13.96
N SER A 263 -2.02 -4.69 -15.00
CA SER A 263 -2.94 -3.54 -15.11
C SER A 263 -4.33 -3.93 -15.59
N VAL A 264 -5.35 -3.24 -15.10
CA VAL A 264 -6.74 -3.42 -15.49
C VAL A 264 -7.35 -2.06 -15.85
N PRO A 265 -7.99 -1.89 -17.02
CA PRO A 265 -8.79 -0.71 -17.30
C PRO A 265 -9.96 -0.61 -16.32
N VAL A 266 -10.23 0.58 -15.79
CA VAL A 266 -11.30 0.79 -14.80
C VAL A 266 -12.68 0.40 -15.38
N ALA A 267 -12.85 0.49 -16.71
CA ALA A 267 -14.05 0.07 -17.42
C ALA A 267 -14.30 -1.45 -17.39
N ARG A 268 -13.30 -2.29 -17.08
CA ARG A 268 -13.47 -3.73 -16.88
C ARG A 268 -13.91 -4.09 -15.45
N ILE A 269 -13.91 -3.13 -14.53
CA ILE A 269 -14.26 -3.38 -13.13
C ILE A 269 -15.79 -3.34 -12.99
N GLY A 270 -16.37 -4.43 -12.49
CA GLY A 270 -17.82 -4.57 -12.35
C GLY A 270 -18.41 -3.57 -11.35
N ALA A 271 -19.58 -3.02 -11.69
CA ALA A 271 -20.26 -2.03 -10.86
C ALA A 271 -20.66 -2.57 -9.47
N ASP A 272 -20.97 -3.87 -9.36
CA ASP A 272 -21.26 -4.53 -8.07
C ASP A 272 -20.05 -4.52 -7.14
N ALA A 273 -18.86 -4.82 -7.68
CA ALA A 273 -17.62 -4.77 -6.90
C ALA A 273 -17.30 -3.35 -6.42
N VAL A 274 -17.53 -2.35 -7.27
CA VAL A 274 -17.35 -0.93 -6.91
C VAL A 274 -18.29 -0.56 -5.76
N ARG A 275 -19.60 -0.81 -5.91
CA ARG A 275 -20.60 -0.50 -4.87
C ARG A 275 -20.31 -1.20 -3.55
N ALA A 276 -19.98 -2.49 -3.60
CA ALA A 276 -19.64 -3.26 -2.41
C ALA A 276 -18.39 -2.71 -1.71
N VAL A 277 -17.34 -2.34 -2.45
CA VAL A 277 -16.16 -1.72 -1.83
C VAL A 277 -16.48 -0.35 -1.25
N GLU A 278 -17.24 0.49 -1.95
CA GLU A 278 -17.63 1.81 -1.44
C GLU A 278 -18.44 1.73 -0.15
N ARG A 279 -19.44 0.85 -0.10
CA ARG A 279 -20.31 0.68 1.07
C ARG A 279 -19.65 -0.13 2.18
N ASP A 280 -19.17 -1.34 1.88
CA ASP A 280 -18.79 -2.31 2.90
C ASP A 280 -17.35 -2.10 3.39
N VAL A 281 -16.45 -1.69 2.49
CA VAL A 281 -15.04 -1.51 2.82
C VAL A 281 -14.74 -0.09 3.27
N ILE A 282 -15.17 0.90 2.47
CA ILE A 282 -14.87 2.31 2.70
C ILE A 282 -15.92 2.96 3.61
N GLY A 283 -17.20 2.64 3.47
CA GLY A 283 -18.26 3.20 4.31
C GLY A 283 -18.89 4.48 3.78
N TYR A 284 -18.97 4.66 2.46
CA TYR A 284 -19.85 5.68 1.90
C TYR A 284 -21.31 5.26 2.02
N ALA A 285 -22.20 6.24 2.26
CA ALA A 285 -23.64 6.00 2.27
C ALA A 285 -24.14 5.78 0.84
N ASP A 286 -25.20 4.96 0.68
CA ASP A 286 -25.88 4.81 -0.60
C ASP A 286 -26.53 6.15 -0.99
N GLY A 287 -25.99 6.84 -2.02
CA GLY A 287 -26.63 8.04 -2.61
C GLY A 287 -25.80 9.32 -2.71
N LEU A 288 -24.47 9.24 -2.88
CA LEU A 288 -23.65 10.36 -3.37
C LEU A 288 -23.33 10.22 -4.86
#